data_AF-A0A0B2RBS8-F1
#
_entry.id   AF-A0A0B2RBS8-F1
#
_cell.length_a   1.000
_cell.length_b   1.000
_cell.length_c   1.000
_cell.angle_alpha   90.00
_cell.angle_beta   90.00
_cell.angle_gamma   90.00
#
_symmetry.space_group_name_H-M   'P 1'
#
loop_
_entity.id
_entity.type
_entity.pdbx_description
1 polymer ?
#
loop_
_entity_poly.entity_id
_entity_poly.type
_entity_poly.pdbx_seq_one_letter_code
_entity_poly.pdbx_strand_id
1 'polypeptide(L)' 'WEMMKTDFRRFVDEFHVHGSFPRGSNASFIALIPKTKHPQSFDDYRPISLIGCMYKVIAKLLANRLRQVI' A
#
# COMPACT_ATOMS: atom_id res chain seq x y z
N TRP A 1 -13.37 12.06 -8.82
CA TRP A 1 -12.30 11.80 -9.81
C TRP A 1 -11.74 13.10 -10.34
N GLU A 2 -12.60 14.02 -10.83
CA GLU A 2 -12.18 15.33 -11.37
C GLU A 2 -11.15 16.09 -10.51
N MET A 3 -11.30 16.08 -9.19
CA MET A 3 -10.34 16.74 -8.30
C MET A 3 -9.00 16.01 -8.14
N MET A 4 -8.99 14.67 -8.11
CA MET A 4 -7.80 13.87 -7.73
C MET A 4 -7.04 13.28 -8.93
N LYS A 5 -7.66 13.28 -10.11
CA LYS A 5 -7.13 12.64 -11.33
C LYS A 5 -5.72 13.11 -11.66
N THR A 6 -5.48 14.41 -11.57
CA THR A 6 -4.20 15.03 -11.91
C THR A 6 -3.09 14.55 -10.98
N ASP A 7 -3.32 14.58 -9.67
CA ASP A 7 -2.35 14.12 -8.68
C ASP A 7 -2.10 12.61 -8.77
N PHE A 8 -3.17 11.84 -9.00
CA PHE A 8 -3.06 10.40 -9.15
C PHE A 8 -2.20 10.02 -10.36
N ARG A 9 -2.45 10.64 -11.53
CA ARG A 9 -1.65 10.40 -12.73
C ARG A 9 -0.21 10.79 -12.52
N ARG A 10 0.03 12.00 -11.99
CA ARG A 10 1.38 12.47 -11.68
C ARG A 10 2.15 11.47 -10.81
N PHE A 11 1.53 10.91 -9.78
CA PHE A 11 2.18 9.91 -8.93
C PHE A 11 2.56 8.63 -9.70
N VAL A 12 1.68 8.15 -10.57
CA VAL A 12 1.95 6.95 -11.39
C VAL A 12 3.05 7.23 -12.42
N ASP A 13 3.02 8.39 -13.07
CA ASP A 13 4.01 8.81 -14.06
C ASP A 13 5.39 8.98 -13.43
N GLU A 14 5.47 9.62 -12.25
CA GLU A 14 6.70 9.76 -11.46
C GLU A 14 7.30 8.39 -11.11
N PHE A 15 6.47 7.44 -10.63
CA PHE A 15 6.93 6.08 -10.37
C PHE A 15 7.39 5.38 -11.65
N HIS A 16 6.71 5.59 -12.78
CA HIS A 16 7.05 4.97 -14.04
C HIS A 16 8.40 5.45 -14.58
N VAL A 17 8.68 6.76 -14.49
CA VAL A 17 9.92 7.37 -14.98
C VAL A 17 11.10 7.06 -14.05
N HIS A 18 10.91 7.19 -12.73
CA HIS A 18 12.01 7.11 -11.77
C HIS A 18 12.18 5.74 -11.11
N GLY A 19 11.19 4.85 -11.23
CA GLY A 19 11.19 3.53 -10.59
C GLY A 19 11.17 3.59 -9.06
N SER A 20 10.84 4.73 -8.47
CA SER A 20 10.91 4.97 -7.03
C SER A 20 9.67 5.71 -6.52
N PHE A 21 9.38 5.53 -5.24
CA PHE A 21 8.29 6.23 -4.59
C PHE A 21 8.76 7.58 -4.04
N PRO A 22 7.94 8.64 -4.13
CA PRO A 22 8.22 9.88 -3.43
C PRO A 22 8.41 9.62 -1.94
N ARG A 23 9.35 10.33 -1.30
CA ARG A 23 9.70 10.14 0.11
C ARG A 23 8.45 10.19 1.00
N GLY A 24 8.29 9.21 1.89
CA GLY A 24 7.14 9.09 2.80
C GLY A 24 5.90 8.41 2.21
N SER A 25 5.86 8.14 0.90
CA SER A 25 4.70 7.47 0.26
C SER A 25 4.55 5.99 0.66
N ASN A 26 5.61 5.39 1.20
CA ASN A 26 5.62 4.04 1.76
C ASN A 26 5.49 4.02 3.30
N ALA A 27 5.26 5.18 3.93
CA ALA A 27 4.97 5.22 5.36
C ALA A 27 3.70 4.43 5.66
N SER A 28 3.72 3.67 6.77
CA SER A 28 2.58 2.89 7.21
C SER A 28 2.50 2.85 8.72
N PHE A 29 1.29 2.67 9.23
CA PHE A 29 1.05 2.39 10.64
C PHE A 29 0.73 0.90 10.81
N ILE A 30 1.16 0.32 11.92
CA ILE A 30 0.75 -1.04 12.29
C ILE A 30 -0.43 -0.94 13.24
N ALA A 31 -1.56 -1.51 12.85
CA ALA A 31 -2.72 -1.70 13.71
C ALA A 31 -2.77 -3.16 14.18
N LEU A 32 -2.90 -3.38 15.48
CA LEU A 32 -3.07 -4.71 16.07
C LEU A 32 -4.56 -5.00 16.21
N ILE A 33 -5.08 -5.92 15.39
CA ILE A 33 -6.50 -6.33 15.45
C ILE A 33 -6.61 -7.58 16.33
N PRO A 34 -7.40 -7.57 17.42
CA PRO A 34 -7.55 -8.74 18.27
C PRO A 34 -8.25 -9.88 17.52
N LYS A 35 -7.74 -11.11 17.66
CA LYS A 35 -8.35 -12.33 17.10
C LYS A 35 -9.43 -12.90 18.02
N THR A 36 -9.36 -12.62 19.31
CA THR A 36 -10.25 -13.13 20.36
C THR A 36 -10.77 -11.99 21.23
N LYS A 37 -11.80 -12.23 22.07
CA LYS A 37 -12.42 -11.20 22.91
C LYS A 37 -11.51 -10.68 24.04
N HIS A 38 -10.58 -11.51 24.52
CA HIS A 38 -9.71 -11.21 25.65
C HIS A 38 -8.27 -11.60 25.30
N PRO A 39 -7.60 -10.85 24.40
CA PRO A 39 -6.22 -11.15 24.02
C PRO A 39 -5.29 -11.01 25.23
N GLN A 40 -4.38 -11.98 25.40
CA GLN A 40 -3.42 -12.03 26.53
C GLN A 40 -1.96 -12.01 26.05
N SER A 41 -1.73 -12.39 24.80
CA SER A 41 -0.41 -12.47 24.18
C SER A 41 -0.37 -11.73 22.84
N PHE A 42 0.83 -11.41 22.35
CA PHE A 42 0.99 -10.81 21.02
C PHE A 42 0.45 -11.70 19.89
N ASP A 43 0.50 -13.03 20.07
CA ASP A 43 -0.03 -13.99 19.10
C ASP A 43 -1.56 -13.94 19.00
N ASP A 44 -2.25 -13.36 19.98
CA ASP A 44 -3.69 -13.12 19.92
C ASP A 44 -4.07 -11.94 19.01
N TYR A 45 -3.09 -11.22 18.47
CA TYR A 45 -3.31 -10.12 17.55
C TYR A 45 -2.92 -10.49 16.10
N ARG A 46 -3.65 -9.92 15.15
CA ARG A 46 -3.28 -9.90 13.74
C ARG A 46 -2.78 -8.49 13.43
N PRO A 47 -1.48 -8.30 13.13
CA PRO A 47 -1.00 -7.01 12.67
C PRO A 47 -1.52 -6.74 11.25
N ILE A 48 -2.02 -5.54 11.00
CA ILE A 48 -2.33 -5.01 9.68
C ILE A 48 -1.51 -3.75 9.44
N SER A 49 -0.89 -3.65 8.25
CA SER A 49 -0.25 -2.43 7.79
C SER A 49 -1.29 -1.51 7.15
N LEU A 50 -1.48 -0.34 7.76
CA LEU A 50 -2.25 0.78 7.24
C LEU A 50 -1.32 1.63 6.37
N ILE A 51 -1.10 1.16 5.14
CA ILE A 51 -0.34 1.86 4.11
C ILE A 51 -1.26 2.62 3.15
N GLY A 52 -0.77 3.76 2.63
CA GLY A 52 -1.51 4.61 1.71
C GLY A 52 -1.99 3.90 0.44
N CYS A 53 -3.15 4.31 -0.08
CA CYS A 53 -3.76 3.68 -1.26
C CYS A 53 -2.91 3.81 -2.53
N MET A 54 -2.17 4.92 -2.68
CA MET A 54 -1.29 5.15 -3.84
C MET A 54 -0.22 4.07 -3.97
N TYR A 55 0.39 3.66 -2.85
CA TYR A 55 1.32 2.54 -2.82
C TYR A 55 0.65 1.24 -3.29
N LYS A 56 -0.56 0.95 -2.80
CA LYS A 56 -1.31 -0.27 -3.14
C LYS A 56 -1.66 -0.34 -4.63
N VAL A 57 -1.96 0.79 -5.26
CA VAL A 57 -2.21 0.87 -6.71
C VAL A 57 -0.98 0.43 -7.50
N ILE A 58 0.19 1.01 -7.20
CA ILE A 58 1.43 0.65 -7.89
C ILE A 58 1.79 -0.82 -7.64
N ALA A 59 1.68 -1.28 -6.40
CA ALA A 59 1.91 -2.69 -6.06
C ALA A 59 1.01 -3.62 -6.88
N LYS A 60 -0.27 -3.27 -7.07
CA LYS A 60 -1.20 -4.05 -7.90
C LYS A 60 -0.85 -4.01 -9.38
N LEU A 61 -0.43 -2.86 -9.91
CA LEU A 61 0.04 -2.73 -11.29
C LEU A 61 1.26 -3.64 -11.54
N LEU A 62 2.25 -3.61 -10.64
CA LEU A 62 3.43 -4.47 -10.72
C LEU A 62 3.08 -5.95 -10.62
N ALA A 63 2.20 -6.33 -9.67
CA ALA A 63 1.73 -7.71 -9.54
C ALA A 63 1.04 -8.22 -10.81
N ASN A 64 0.24 -7.37 -11.47
CA ASN A 64 -0.41 -7.74 -12.72
C ASN A 64 0.59 -7.91 -13.87
N ARG A 65 1.65 -7.09 -13.93
CA ARG A 65 2.74 -7.26 -14.91
C ARG A 65 3.52 -8.54 -14.64
N LEU A 66 3.82 -8.83 -13.38
CA LEU A 66 4.54 -10.04 -12.98
C LEU A 66 3.75 -11.30 -13.34
N ARG A 67 2.43 -11.29 -13.17
CA ARG A 67 1.53 -12.39 -13.55
C ARG A 67 1.58 -12.74 -15.05
N GLN A 68 2.05 -11.84 -15.93
CA GLN A 68 2.16 -12.15 -17.36
C GLN A 68 3.43 -12.94 -17.71
N VAL A 69 4.40 -12.98 -16.79
CA VAL A 69 5.71 -13.62 -17.00
C VAL A 69 5.98 -14.79 -16.06
N ILE A 70 5.10 -15.00 -15.06
CA ILE A 70 5.03 -16.18 -14.19
C ILE A 70 3.75 -16.94 -14.52
#